data_AF-A0AAW2LAZ7-F1
#
_entry.id   AF-A0AAW2LAZ7-F1
#
_cell.length_a   1.000
_cell.length_b   1.000
_cell.length_c   1.000
_cell.angle_alpha   90.00
_cell.angle_beta   90.00
_cell.angle_gamma   90.00
#
_symmetry.space_group_name_H-M   'P 1'
#
loop_
_entity.id
_entity.type
_entity.pdbx_description
1 polymer ?
#
loop_
_entity_poly.entity_id
_entity_poly.type
_entity_poly.pdbx_seq_one_letter_code
_entity_poly.pdbx_strand_id
1 'polypeptide(L)'
;MFSTQRLDASLGLRQEKLQKLLQYVQECCADGRAVDIGEAAFVTCLNFISNTLFSVDFADYNTDSSQELKEIVHGFMRVLGSPNLGDYFGFLGLFDPQGIKRDSEFYMGKLLAIFDGIIDKRVEASRNSQARKTDLLEVLLEISGGNQAELTRKDMKHLLLVL
;
A
#
# COMPACT_ATOMS: atom_id res chain seq x y z
N MET A 1 -7.98 -10.48 10.66
CA MET A 1 -6.80 -10.09 9.86
C MET A 1 -5.59 -9.83 10.74
N PHE A 2 -5.69 -8.93 11.72
CA PHE A 2 -4.60 -8.65 12.65
C PHE A 2 -4.66 -9.49 13.95
N SER A 3 -5.23 -10.70 13.88
CA SER A 3 -5.18 -11.62 15.02
C SER A 3 -3.76 -12.18 15.14
N THR A 4 -3.35 -12.55 16.36
CA THR A 4 -2.04 -13.17 16.63
C THR A 4 -1.77 -14.33 15.68
N GLN A 5 -2.74 -15.22 15.50
CA GLN A 5 -2.64 -16.35 14.56
C GLN A 5 -2.32 -15.93 13.12
N ARG A 6 -2.91 -14.84 12.62
CA ARG A 6 -2.67 -14.35 11.26
C ARG A 6 -1.33 -13.61 11.16
N LEU A 7 -0.93 -12.88 12.20
CA LEU A 7 0.39 -12.27 12.29
C LEU A 7 1.50 -13.33 12.33
N ASP A 8 1.30 -14.43 13.05
CA ASP A 8 2.20 -15.57 13.07
C ASP A 8 2.24 -16.28 11.72
N ALA A 9 1.09 -16.44 11.06
CA ALA A 9 1.03 -16.97 9.69
C ALA A 9 1.79 -16.08 8.68
N SER A 10 1.89 -14.77 8.92
CA SER A 10 2.68 -13.84 8.09
C SER A 10 4.19 -13.87 8.36
N LEU A 11 4.67 -14.71 9.29
CA LEU A 11 6.10 -14.79 9.63
C LEU A 11 6.98 -15.09 8.41
N GLY A 12 6.55 -16.03 7.56
CA GLY A 12 7.29 -16.38 6.35
C GLY A 12 7.45 -15.18 5.40
N LEU A 13 6.39 -14.39 5.23
CA LEU A 13 6.42 -13.18 4.42
C LEU A 13 7.39 -12.13 5.01
N ARG A 14 7.36 -11.92 6.33
CA ARG A 14 8.30 -11.01 7.00
C ARG A 14 9.74 -11.44 6.81
N GLN A 15 10.02 -12.74 6.95
CA GLN A 15 11.36 -13.29 6.72
C GLN A 15 11.80 -13.10 5.27
N GLU A 16 10.94 -13.33 4.29
CA GLU A 16 11.23 -13.10 2.88
C GLU A 16 11.61 -11.63 2.61
N LYS A 17 10.83 -10.67 3.13
CA LYS A 17 11.13 -9.24 2.92
C LYS A 17 12.43 -8.81 3.61
N LEU A 18 12.71 -9.34 4.80
CA LEU A 18 13.98 -9.11 5.50
C LEU A 18 15.17 -9.72 4.75
N GLN A 19 15.02 -10.90 4.15
CA GLN A 19 16.06 -11.50 3.32
C GLN A 19 16.36 -10.64 2.09
N LYS A 20 15.32 -10.10 1.42
CA LYS A 20 15.50 -9.16 0.30
C LYS A 20 16.23 -7.88 0.73
N LEU A 21 15.87 -7.30 1.88
CA LEU A 21 16.59 -6.14 2.43
C LEU A 21 18.06 -6.47 2.72
N LEU A 22 18.33 -7.62 3.33
CA LEU A 22 19.69 -8.06 3.63
C LEU A 22 20.51 -8.27 2.37
N GLN A 23 19.91 -8.87 1.32
CA GLN A 23 20.55 -9.02 0.01
C GLN A 23 20.90 -7.65 -0.58
N TYR A 24 19.97 -6.69 -0.58
CA TYR A 24 20.22 -5.33 -1.07
C TYR A 24 21.39 -4.65 -0.33
N VAL A 25 21.44 -4.78 1.01
CA VAL A 25 22.54 -4.22 1.81
C VAL A 25 23.88 -4.90 1.50
N GLN A 26 23.87 -6.22 1.28
CA GLN A 26 25.06 -6.97 0.88
C GLN A 26 25.57 -6.53 -0.50
N GLU A 27 24.68 -6.33 -1.46
CA GLU A 27 25.01 -5.80 -2.80
C GLU A 27 25.65 -4.41 -2.70
N CYS A 28 25.05 -3.50 -1.91
CA CYS A 28 25.63 -2.17 -1.68
C CYS A 28 27.02 -2.25 -1.03
N CYS A 29 27.22 -3.16 -0.07
CA CYS A 29 28.51 -3.38 0.58
C CYS A 29 29.56 -3.88 -0.43
N ALA A 30 29.20 -4.85 -1.27
CA ALA A 30 30.09 -5.39 -2.30
C ALA A 30 30.52 -4.33 -3.32
N ASP A 31 29.61 -3.42 -3.67
CA ASP A 31 29.87 -2.31 -4.60
C ASP A 31 30.54 -1.09 -3.94
N GLY A 32 30.72 -1.10 -2.61
CA GLY A 32 31.19 0.07 -1.85
C GLY A 32 30.23 1.27 -1.86
N ARG A 33 28.94 1.04 -2.10
CA ARG A 33 27.89 2.07 -2.16
C ARG A 33 27.31 2.34 -0.78
N ALA A 34 27.02 3.61 -0.50
CA ALA A 34 26.28 3.99 0.69
C ALA A 34 24.82 3.50 0.61
N VAL A 35 24.28 3.06 1.75
CA VAL A 35 22.88 2.63 1.87
C VAL A 35 22.06 3.80 2.42
N ASP A 36 21.05 4.22 1.67
CA ASP A 36 20.00 5.09 2.21
C ASP A 36 19.05 4.24 3.06
N ILE A 37 19.18 4.34 4.38
CA ILE A 37 18.38 3.58 5.33
C ILE A 37 16.90 3.97 5.25
N GLY A 38 16.60 5.24 4.98
CA GLY A 38 15.24 5.74 4.87
C GLY A 38 14.51 5.12 3.68
N GLU A 39 15.15 5.17 2.51
CA GLU A 39 14.61 4.56 1.29
C GLU A 39 14.53 3.04 1.41
N ALA A 40 15.58 2.39 1.95
CA ALA A 40 15.58 0.94 2.14
C ALA A 40 14.43 0.50 3.07
N ALA A 41 14.25 1.17 4.22
CA ALA A 41 13.16 0.89 5.13
C ALA A 41 11.79 1.15 4.49
N PHE A 42 11.65 2.25 3.74
CA PHE A 42 10.43 2.58 3.02
C PHE A 42 10.04 1.48 2.03
N VAL A 43 10.97 1.04 1.18
CA VAL A 43 10.75 -0.05 0.20
C VAL A 43 10.39 -1.35 0.91
N THR A 44 11.10 -1.71 1.99
CA THR A 44 10.80 -2.92 2.75
C THR A 44 9.39 -2.88 3.34
N CYS A 45 9.01 -1.76 3.97
CA CYS A 45 7.69 -1.58 4.57
C CYS A 45 6.59 -1.58 3.51
N LEU A 46 6.77 -0.84 2.41
CA LEU A 46 5.81 -0.78 1.31
C LEU A 46 5.57 -2.17 0.73
N ASN A 47 6.62 -2.94 0.45
CA ASN A 47 6.50 -4.30 -0.05
C ASN A 47 5.88 -5.26 0.95
N PHE A 48 6.17 -5.10 2.25
CA PHE A 48 5.54 -5.91 3.27
C PHE A 48 4.02 -5.67 3.33
N ILE A 49 3.60 -4.39 3.35
CA ILE A 49 2.19 -4.01 3.36
C ILE A 49 1.52 -4.46 2.05
N SER A 50 2.07 -4.11 0.89
CA SER A 50 1.47 -4.44 -0.41
C SER A 50 1.34 -5.95 -0.62
N ASN A 51 2.29 -6.73 -0.13
CA ASN A 51 2.21 -8.18 -0.21
C ASN A 51 1.17 -8.77 0.77
N THR A 52 1.06 -8.21 1.98
CA THR A 52 0.00 -8.59 2.92
C THR A 52 -1.40 -8.28 2.38
N LEU A 53 -1.56 -7.13 1.71
CA LEU A 53 -2.85 -6.68 1.18
C LEU A 53 -3.22 -7.35 -0.15
N PHE A 54 -2.25 -7.51 -1.06
CA PHE A 54 -2.47 -7.86 -2.46
C PHE A 54 -1.60 -9.01 -3.00
N SER A 55 -0.67 -9.53 -2.20
CA SER A 55 0.36 -10.48 -2.61
C SER A 55 1.13 -10.00 -3.84
N VAL A 56 1.53 -8.72 -3.84
CA VAL A 56 2.33 -8.05 -4.88
C VAL A 56 3.39 -7.18 -4.19
N ASP A 57 4.60 -7.16 -4.73
CA ASP A 57 5.63 -6.21 -4.34
C ASP A 57 5.47 -4.95 -5.20
N PHE A 58 5.31 -3.80 -4.54
CA PHE A 58 5.04 -2.51 -5.18
C PHE A 58 6.31 -1.74 -5.52
N ALA A 59 7.41 -2.08 -4.86
CA ALA A 59 8.68 -1.43 -5.04
C ALA A 59 9.81 -2.42 -5.22
N ASP A 60 10.85 -1.96 -5.88
CA ASP A 60 12.12 -2.66 -5.99
C ASP A 60 13.23 -1.77 -5.42
N TYR A 61 14.28 -2.40 -4.89
CA TYR A 61 15.39 -1.68 -4.25
C TYR A 61 16.34 -1.05 -5.27
N ASN A 62 16.40 -1.58 -6.49
CA ASN A 62 17.41 -1.25 -7.50
C ASN A 62 16.81 -0.71 -8.81
N THR A 63 15.50 -0.77 -9.01
CA THR A 63 14.87 -0.31 -10.27
C THR A 63 13.88 0.83 -10.11
N ASP A 64 13.97 1.78 -11.05
CA ASP A 64 13.05 2.91 -11.22
C ASP A 64 11.65 2.49 -11.69
N SER A 65 11.43 1.20 -11.98
CA SER A 65 10.15 0.66 -12.44
C SER A 65 8.98 0.92 -11.48
N SER A 66 9.31 1.15 -10.20
CA SER A 66 8.35 1.46 -9.13
C SER A 66 8.32 2.93 -8.72
N GLN A 67 9.08 3.79 -9.39
CA GLN A 67 9.28 5.19 -8.99
C GLN A 67 7.97 5.97 -8.94
N GLU A 68 7.08 5.80 -9.91
CA GLU A 68 5.78 6.48 -9.91
C GLU A 68 4.93 6.10 -8.69
N LEU A 69 4.89 4.82 -8.34
CA LEU A 69 4.13 4.34 -7.18
C LEU A 69 4.77 4.82 -5.87
N LYS A 70 6.10 4.80 -5.76
CA LYS A 70 6.82 5.38 -4.63
C LYS A 70 6.50 6.86 -4.46
N GLU A 71 6.49 7.63 -5.54
CA GLU A 71 6.14 9.05 -5.52
C GLU A 71 4.71 9.31 -5.07
N ILE A 72 3.76 8.47 -5.51
CA ILE A 72 2.36 8.55 -5.08
C ILE A 72 2.25 8.30 -3.57
N VAL A 73 2.89 7.24 -3.07
CA VAL A 73 2.85 6.86 -1.65
C VAL A 73 3.59 7.90 -0.78
N HIS A 74 4.76 8.38 -1.22
CA HIS A 74 5.48 9.46 -0.55
C HIS A 74 4.69 10.77 -0.53
N GLY A 75 4.05 11.13 -1.63
CA GLY A 75 3.18 12.30 -1.71
C GLY A 75 2.01 12.19 -0.74
N PHE A 76 1.36 11.03 -0.71
CA PHE A 76 0.28 10.75 0.24
C PHE A 76 0.75 10.86 1.70
N MET A 77 1.89 10.24 2.06
CA MET A 77 2.45 10.32 3.41
C MET A 77 2.86 11.75 3.80
N ARG A 78 3.41 12.52 2.87
CA ARG A 78 3.73 13.94 3.09
C ARG A 78 2.48 14.73 3.43
N VAL A 79 1.41 14.53 2.68
CA VAL A 79 0.14 15.24 2.88
C VAL A 79 -0.48 14.84 4.23
N LEU A 80 -0.53 13.55 4.55
CA LEU A 80 -1.04 13.06 5.84
C LEU A 80 -0.23 13.57 7.04
N GLY A 81 1.09 13.69 6.90
CA GLY A 81 1.98 14.15 7.95
C GLY A 81 2.08 15.68 8.07
N SER A 82 1.47 16.44 7.15
CA SER A 82 1.58 17.89 7.13
C SER A 82 0.55 18.52 8.07
N PRO A 83 0.96 19.47 8.95
CA PRO A 83 0.01 20.22 9.75
C PRO A 83 -0.87 21.08 8.86
N ASN A 84 -2.19 20.96 9.01
CA ASN A 84 -3.18 21.67 8.21
C ASN A 84 -3.94 22.70 9.07
N LEU A 85 -3.73 23.99 8.80
CA LEU A 85 -4.39 25.10 9.47
C LEU A 85 -5.91 25.04 9.35
N GLY A 86 -6.44 24.44 8.28
CA GLY A 86 -7.88 24.22 8.11
C GLY A 86 -8.49 23.33 9.19
N ASP A 87 -7.70 22.40 9.76
CA ASP A 87 -8.15 21.49 10.82
C ASP A 87 -8.14 22.17 12.20
N TYR A 88 -7.31 23.20 12.39
CA TYR A 88 -7.23 23.97 13.63
C TYR A 88 -8.17 25.18 13.65
N PHE A 89 -8.39 25.80 12.48
CA PHE A 89 -9.18 27.01 12.32
C PHE A 89 -10.27 26.78 11.27
N GLY A 90 -11.47 26.39 11.72
CA GLY A 90 -12.55 25.95 10.82
C GLY A 90 -12.94 26.93 9.71
N PHE A 91 -12.73 28.25 9.90
CA PHE A 91 -12.99 29.22 8.83
C PHE A 91 -11.97 29.17 7.68
N LEU A 92 -10.74 28.68 7.92
CA LEU A 92 -9.72 28.49 6.90
C LEU A 92 -9.93 27.21 6.09
N GLY A 93 -10.67 26.23 6.61
CA GLY A 93 -10.90 24.94 5.96
C GLY A 93 -11.59 25.05 4.59
N LEU A 94 -12.38 26.10 4.35
CA LEU A 94 -13.01 26.33 3.04
C LEU A 94 -12.04 26.82 1.96
N PHE A 95 -10.95 27.49 2.37
CA PHE A 95 -10.03 28.18 1.45
C PHE A 95 -8.83 27.33 1.05
N ASP A 96 -8.56 26.23 1.77
CA ASP A 96 -7.39 25.37 1.59
C ASP A 96 -6.08 26.18 1.42
N PRO A 97 -5.73 27.05 2.39
CA PRO A 97 -4.65 28.04 2.23
C PRO A 97 -3.28 27.40 1.98
N GLN A 98 -3.11 26.13 2.37
CA GLN A 98 -1.88 25.36 2.20
C GLN A 98 -1.93 24.41 1.00
N GLY A 99 -3.06 24.29 0.30
CA GLY A 99 -3.25 23.33 -0.78
C GLY A 99 -3.26 21.85 -0.33
N ILE A 100 -3.28 21.59 0.98
CA ILE A 100 -3.19 20.23 1.55
C ILE A 100 -4.41 19.41 1.14
N LYS A 101 -5.60 20.01 1.13
CA LYS A 101 -6.82 19.29 0.72
C LYS A 101 -6.74 18.91 -0.75
N ARG A 102 -6.35 19.84 -1.61
CA ARG A 102 -6.17 19.57 -3.05
C ARG A 102 -5.13 18.48 -3.30
N ASP A 103 -3.99 18.55 -2.64
CA ASP A 103 -2.93 17.56 -2.79
C ASP A 103 -3.36 16.19 -2.21
N SER A 104 -4.14 16.17 -1.13
CA SER A 104 -4.77 14.96 -0.59
C SER A 104 -5.64 14.29 -1.64
N GLU A 105 -6.57 15.05 -2.24
CA GLU A 105 -7.50 14.53 -3.25
C GLU A 105 -6.74 13.95 -4.45
N PHE A 106 -5.65 14.60 -4.88
CA PHE A 106 -4.80 14.13 -5.97
C PHE A 106 -4.11 12.80 -5.67
N TYR A 107 -3.35 12.70 -4.56
CA TYR A 107 -2.62 11.48 -4.22
C TYR A 107 -3.55 10.34 -3.82
N MET A 108 -4.63 10.64 -3.09
CA MET A 108 -5.69 9.70 -2.75
C MET A 108 -6.34 9.13 -4.00
N GLY A 109 -6.70 9.99 -4.95
CA GLY A 109 -7.31 9.58 -6.22
C GLY A 109 -6.41 8.62 -6.99
N LYS A 110 -5.10 8.90 -7.04
CA LYS A 110 -4.13 8.00 -7.66
C LYS A 110 -4.03 6.64 -6.94
N LEU A 111 -3.95 6.61 -5.62
CA LEU A 111 -3.94 5.36 -4.85
C LEU A 111 -5.21 4.53 -5.06
N LEU A 112 -6.37 5.18 -5.02
CA LEU A 112 -7.66 4.50 -5.24
C LEU A 112 -7.76 3.91 -6.65
N ALA A 113 -7.22 4.59 -7.68
CA ALA A 113 -7.16 4.07 -9.04
C ALA A 113 -6.24 2.84 -9.15
N ILE A 114 -5.14 2.80 -8.40
CA ILE A 114 -4.26 1.63 -8.32
C ILE A 114 -5.01 0.46 -7.67
N PHE A 115 -5.73 0.70 -6.57
CA PHE A 115 -6.56 -0.31 -5.93
C PHE A 115 -7.65 -0.83 -6.87
N ASP A 116 -8.33 0.05 -7.62
CA ASP A 116 -9.30 -0.35 -8.65
C ASP A 116 -8.67 -1.33 -9.65
N GLY A 117 -7.50 -0.99 -10.21
CA GLY A 117 -6.81 -1.85 -11.16
C GLY A 117 -6.39 -3.21 -10.58
N ILE A 118 -6.01 -3.28 -9.30
CA ILE A 118 -5.69 -4.54 -8.63
C ILE A 118 -6.95 -5.38 -8.38
N ILE A 119 -8.03 -4.76 -7.92
CA ILE A 119 -9.33 -5.40 -7.70
C ILE A 119 -9.83 -6.00 -9.02
N ASP A 120 -9.78 -5.24 -10.11
CA ASP A 120 -10.29 -5.68 -11.42
C ASP A 120 -9.51 -6.90 -11.92
N LYS A 121 -8.17 -6.86 -11.86
CA LYS A 121 -7.31 -8.00 -12.19
C LYS A 121 -7.63 -9.23 -11.33
N ARG A 122 -7.94 -9.05 -10.05
CA ARG A 122 -8.26 -10.17 -9.15
C ARG A 122 -9.62 -10.80 -9.49
N VAL A 123 -10.63 -9.98 -9.75
CA VAL A 123 -11.96 -10.44 -10.16
C VAL A 123 -11.90 -11.19 -11.49
N GLU A 124 -11.11 -10.70 -12.44
CA GLU A 124 -10.87 -11.39 -13.72
C GLU A 124 -10.15 -12.73 -13.53
N ALA A 125 -9.09 -12.77 -12.72
CA ALA A 125 -8.37 -14.01 -12.41
C ALA A 125 -9.27 -15.08 -11.78
N SER A 126 -10.18 -14.68 -10.90
CA SER A 126 -11.15 -15.59 -10.28
C SER A 126 -12.12 -16.21 -11.29
N ARG A 127 -12.51 -15.48 -12.34
CA ARG A 127 -13.38 -16.00 -13.42
C ARG A 127 -12.67 -17.05 -14.27
N ASN A 128 -11.35 -16.96 -14.36
CA ASN A 128 -10.50 -17.86 -15.13
C ASN A 128 -10.00 -19.07 -14.32
N SER A 129 -10.60 -19.34 -13.15
CA SER A 129 -10.25 -20.48 -12.27
C SER A 129 -8.76 -20.54 -11.88
N GLN A 130 -8.09 -19.38 -11.79
CA GLN A 130 -6.72 -19.32 -11.29
C GLN A 130 -6.67 -19.64 -9.80
N ALA A 131 -5.50 -20.12 -9.34
CA ALA A 131 -5.27 -20.42 -7.93
C ALA A 131 -5.56 -19.18 -7.06
N ARG A 132 -6.38 -19.38 -6.03
CA ARG A 132 -6.81 -18.32 -5.12
C ARG A 132 -5.62 -17.89 -4.25
N LYS A 133 -5.42 -16.58 -4.08
CA LYS A 133 -4.41 -16.08 -3.14
C LYS A 133 -4.98 -15.99 -1.74
N THR A 134 -4.10 -15.96 -0.74
CA THR A 134 -4.49 -15.88 0.68
C THR A 134 -4.13 -14.52 1.26
N ASP A 135 -4.58 -13.44 0.61
CA ASP A 135 -4.33 -12.06 1.04
C ASP A 135 -5.61 -11.35 1.52
N LEU A 136 -5.45 -10.12 2.04
CA LEU A 136 -6.59 -9.35 2.53
C LEU A 136 -7.63 -9.10 1.44
N LEU A 137 -7.19 -8.71 0.24
CA LEU A 137 -8.09 -8.44 -0.86
C LEU A 137 -8.97 -9.64 -1.17
N GLU A 138 -8.43 -10.86 -1.14
CA GLU A 138 -9.25 -12.06 -1.34
C GLU A 138 -10.37 -12.18 -0.31
N VAL A 139 -10.07 -11.96 0.97
CA VAL A 139 -11.08 -12.03 2.03
C VAL A 139 -12.13 -10.92 1.88
N LEU A 140 -11.74 -9.72 1.46
CA LEU A 140 -12.69 -8.64 1.19
C LEU A 140 -13.63 -8.98 0.02
N LEU A 141 -13.10 -9.61 -1.03
CA LEU A 141 -13.90 -10.07 -2.17
C LEU A 141 -14.85 -11.20 -1.79
N GLU A 142 -14.44 -12.13 -0.92
CA GLU A 142 -15.31 -13.18 -0.37
C GLU A 142 -16.49 -12.60 0.40
N ILE A 143 -16.23 -11.61 1.26
CA ILE A 143 -17.28 -10.94 2.05
C ILE A 143 -18.22 -10.17 1.12
N SER A 144 -17.69 -9.46 0.12
CA SER A 144 -18.48 -8.68 -0.84
C SER A 144 -19.35 -9.56 -1.76
N GLY A 145 -18.87 -10.76 -2.12
CA GLY A 145 -19.56 -11.71 -3.00
C GLY A 145 -20.56 -12.65 -2.31
N GLY A 146 -20.64 -12.63 -0.97
CA GLY A 146 -21.54 -13.48 -0.20
C GLY A 146 -23.02 -13.08 -0.29
N ASN A 147 -23.92 -13.98 0.10
CA ASN A 147 -25.38 -13.78 0.08
C ASN A 147 -25.89 -12.61 0.94
N GLN A 148 -25.03 -12.03 1.79
CA GLN A 148 -25.27 -10.82 2.58
C GLN A 148 -24.15 -9.82 2.29
N ALA A 149 -24.16 -9.23 1.10
CA ALA A 149 -23.12 -8.28 0.70
C ALA A 149 -23.16 -7.00 1.58
N GLU A 150 -22.41 -7.02 2.68
CA GLU A 150 -22.28 -5.90 3.63
C GLU A 150 -21.21 -4.88 3.20
N LEU A 151 -20.33 -5.26 2.26
CA LEU A 151 -19.16 -4.48 1.86
C LEU A 151 -19.26 -4.11 0.37
N THR A 152 -19.37 -2.80 0.09
CA THR A 152 -19.32 -2.30 -1.28
C THR A 152 -17.88 -2.18 -1.77
N ARG A 153 -17.68 -2.07 -3.09
CA ARG A 153 -16.36 -1.78 -3.68
C ARG A 153 -15.75 -0.48 -3.14
N LYS A 154 -16.58 0.51 -2.82
CA LYS A 154 -16.14 1.77 -2.22
C LYS A 154 -15.58 1.51 -0.81
N ASP A 155 -16.31 0.76 0.00
CA ASP A 155 -15.90 0.44 1.38
C ASP A 155 -14.59 -0.36 1.39
N MET A 156 -14.43 -1.34 0.50
CA MET A 156 -13.18 -2.09 0.36
C MET A 156 -11.99 -1.19 0.07
N LYS A 157 -12.12 -0.24 -0.86
CA LYS A 157 -11.02 0.67 -1.21
C LYS A 157 -10.65 1.61 -0.08
N HIS A 158 -11.63 2.15 0.63
CA HIS A 158 -11.35 3.00 1.78
C HIS A 158 -10.77 2.20 2.94
N LEU A 159 -11.15 0.93 3.12
CA LEU A 159 -10.52 0.06 4.10
C LEU A 159 -9.05 -0.19 3.77
N LEU A 160 -8.73 -0.50 2.50
CA LEU A 160 -7.36 -0.73 2.02
C LEU A 160 -6.45 0.51 2.14
N LEU A 161 -7.04 1.70 2.19
CA LEU A 161 -6.32 2.96 2.35
C LEU A 161 -5.92 3.23 3.80
N VAL A 162 -6.73 2.78 4.76
CA VAL A 162 -6.53 3.07 6.20
C VAL A 162 -5.82 1.94 6.95
N LEU A 163 -5.69 0.76 6.33
CA LEU A 163 -4.99 -0.42 6.86
C LEU A 163 -3.52 -0.43 6.46
#